data_AF-A0A0R1GXD3-F1
#
_entry.id   AF-A0A0R1GXD3-F1
#
_cell.length_a   1.000
_cell.length_b   1.000
_cell.length_c   1.000
_cell.angle_alpha   90.00
_cell.angle_beta   90.00
_cell.angle_gamma   90.00
#
_symmetry.space_group_name_H-M   'P 1'
#
loop_
_entity.id
_entity.type
_entity.pdbx_description
1 polymer ?
#
loop_
_entity_poly.entity_id
_entity_poly.type
_entity_poly.pdbx_seq_one_letter_code
_entity_poly.pdbx_strand_id
1 'polypeptide(L)'
;MLGRSQSGTLTLQEDEHGLAFEVALPETTTAQDLAVSMNRGDINQCSFGFCPTIDEWDYSDPDMPVRTIKEVKLYEISIVPLPAYGDTEANLVRSGVISEDMVKNIQLRKEIMKEIERGLTL
;
A
#
# COMPACT_ATOMS: atom_id res chain seq x y z
N MET A 1 -1.00 -16.62 5.51
CA MET A 1 0.10 -16.07 4.70
C MET A 1 -0.35 -16.08 3.24
N LEU A 2 -0.29 -14.95 2.55
CA LEU A 2 -0.75 -14.81 1.16
C LEU A 2 0.39 -15.00 0.14
N GLY A 3 1.59 -14.54 0.44
CA GLY A 3 2.75 -14.72 -0.42
C GLY A 3 4.04 -14.49 0.32
N ARG A 4 5.16 -14.87 -0.30
CA ARG A 4 6.49 -14.68 0.27
C ARG A 4 7.50 -14.49 -0.85
N SER A 5 8.41 -13.54 -0.66
CA SER A 5 9.44 -13.21 -1.65
C SER A 5 10.35 -14.41 -1.92
N GLN A 6 10.74 -15.14 -0.88
CA GLN A 6 11.59 -16.33 -1.01
C GLN A 6 10.93 -17.46 -1.83
N SER A 7 9.59 -17.55 -1.85
CA SER A 7 8.88 -18.54 -2.68
C SER A 7 8.49 -18.02 -4.06
N GLY A 8 8.87 -16.80 -4.42
CA GLY A 8 8.53 -16.18 -5.71
C GLY A 8 7.04 -15.86 -5.88
N THR A 9 6.25 -15.90 -4.81
CA THR A 9 4.81 -15.58 -4.83
C THR A 9 4.50 -14.15 -4.39
N LEU A 10 5.52 -13.40 -3.99
CA LEU A 10 5.46 -11.96 -3.72
C LEU A 10 6.61 -11.29 -4.48
N THR A 11 6.27 -10.36 -5.35
CA THR A 11 7.21 -9.47 -6.04
C THR A 11 7.13 -8.10 -5.40
N LEU A 12 8.30 -7.47 -5.22
CA LEU A 12 8.44 -6.11 -4.71
C LEU A 12 9.21 -5.30 -5.75
N GLN A 13 8.78 -4.07 -6.00
CA GLN A 13 9.45 -3.16 -6.92
C GLN A 13 9.31 -1.73 -6.41
N GLU A 14 10.41 -0.98 -6.38
CA GLU A 14 10.39 0.44 -6.07
C GLU A 14 10.29 1.26 -7.36
N ASP A 15 9.51 2.33 -7.33
CA ASP A 15 9.41 3.34 -8.38
C ASP A 15 9.42 4.76 -7.79
N GLU A 16 9.22 5.78 -8.63
CA GLU A 16 9.21 7.19 -8.22
C GLU A 16 8.05 7.55 -7.27
N HIS A 17 7.01 6.71 -7.18
CA HIS A 17 5.87 6.90 -6.29
C HIS A 17 6.08 6.20 -4.94
N GLY A 18 6.69 5.01 -4.93
CA GLY A 18 7.01 4.28 -3.72
C GLY A 18 7.26 2.78 -3.95
N LEU A 19 6.93 1.97 -2.95
CA LEU A 19 7.08 0.52 -3.00
C LEU A 19 5.80 -0.14 -3.54
N ALA A 20 5.87 -0.67 -4.75
CA ALA A 20 4.87 -1.54 -5.33
C ALA A 20 5.07 -3.00 -4.90
N PHE A 21 3.97 -3.74 -4.75
CA PHE A 21 4.00 -5.17 -4.51
C PHE A 21 2.94 -5.91 -5.35
N GLU A 22 3.25 -7.14 -5.72
CA GLU A 22 2.34 -8.06 -6.38
C GLU A 22 2.38 -9.42 -5.67
N VAL A 23 1.21 -9.96 -5.33
CA VAL A 23 1.11 -11.27 -4.68
C VAL A 23 0.26 -12.23 -5.52
N ALA A 24 0.84 -13.38 -5.85
CA ALA A 24 0.10 -14.49 -6.44
C ALA A 24 -0.72 -15.17 -5.33
N LEU A 25 -2.03 -14.91 -5.32
CA LEU A 25 -2.90 -15.45 -4.28
C LEU A 25 -2.94 -16.99 -4.33
N PRO A 26 -2.79 -17.67 -3.19
CA PRO A 26 -2.83 -19.12 -3.12
C PRO A 26 -4.29 -19.60 -3.15
N GLU A 27 -4.52 -20.83 -3.60
CA GLU A 27 -5.84 -21.49 -3.59
C GLU A 27 -6.22 -21.93 -2.17
N THR A 28 -6.44 -20.97 -1.28
CA THR A 28 -6.84 -21.16 0.12
C THR A 28 -8.11 -20.38 0.42
N THR A 29 -8.90 -20.87 1.36
CA THR A 29 -10.13 -20.18 1.79
C THR A 29 -9.85 -18.75 2.24
N THR A 30 -8.78 -18.50 3.00
CA THR A 30 -8.41 -17.14 3.44
C THR A 30 -8.15 -16.20 2.26
N ALA A 31 -7.46 -16.65 1.21
CA ALA A 31 -7.21 -15.82 0.04
C ALA A 31 -8.47 -15.58 -0.80
N GLN A 32 -9.34 -16.58 -0.89
CA GLN A 32 -10.63 -16.46 -1.58
C GLN A 32 -11.58 -15.51 -0.83
N ASP A 33 -11.67 -15.62 0.50
CA ASP A 33 -12.46 -14.72 1.34
C ASP A 33 -11.96 -13.28 1.24
N LEU A 34 -10.63 -13.09 1.28
CA LEU A 34 -10.02 -11.78 1.07
C LEU A 34 -10.40 -11.21 -0.31
N ALA A 35 -10.29 -12.01 -1.38
CA ALA A 35 -10.65 -11.56 -2.72
C ALA A 35 -12.13 -11.14 -2.80
N VAL A 36 -13.03 -11.85 -2.11
CA VAL A 36 -14.45 -11.47 -2.01
C VAL A 36 -14.62 -10.14 -1.29
N SER A 37 -13.98 -9.94 -0.13
CA SER A 37 -14.01 -8.68 0.61
C SER A 37 -13.43 -7.51 -0.18
N MET A 38 -12.32 -7.73 -0.90
CA MET A 38 -11.73 -6.70 -1.76
C MET A 38 -12.64 -6.33 -2.93
N ASN A 39 -13.27 -7.32 -3.58
CA ASN A 39 -14.19 -7.08 -4.68
C ASN A 39 -15.46 -6.34 -4.24
N ARG A 40 -15.89 -6.54 -2.99
CA ARG A 40 -17.00 -5.78 -2.37
C ARG A 40 -16.60 -4.36 -1.98
N GLY A 41 -15.31 -4.07 -1.88
CA GLY A 41 -14.77 -2.80 -1.37
C GLY A 41 -14.67 -2.74 0.15
N ASP A 42 -14.83 -3.86 0.85
CA ASP A 42 -14.70 -3.92 2.32
C ASP A 42 -13.24 -3.74 2.77
N ILE A 43 -12.29 -4.12 1.91
CA ILE A 43 -10.84 -4.06 2.15
C ILE A 43 -10.16 -3.59 0.87
N ASN A 44 -9.40 -2.49 0.91
CA ASN A 44 -8.77 -1.90 -0.28
C ASN A 44 -7.44 -1.19 0.02
N GLN A 45 -6.86 -1.40 1.21
CA GLN A 45 -5.61 -0.76 1.63
C GLN A 45 -4.62 -1.79 2.19
N CYS A 46 -3.40 -1.35 2.48
CA CYS A 46 -2.39 -2.20 3.10
C CYS A 46 -1.57 -1.46 4.16
N SER A 47 -0.92 -2.22 5.03
CA SER A 47 0.08 -1.73 5.97
C SER A 47 1.36 -2.51 5.75
N PHE A 48 2.48 -1.96 6.19
CA PHE A 48 3.78 -2.61 6.06
C PHE A 48 4.61 -2.42 7.33
N GLY A 49 5.24 -3.50 7.76
CA GLY A 49 6.13 -3.52 8.91
C GLY A 49 7.57 -3.40 8.46
N PHE A 50 8.30 -2.43 9.00
CA PHE A 50 9.71 -2.22 8.67
C PHE A 50 10.51 -1.73 9.88
N CYS A 51 11.84 -1.82 9.79
CA CYS A 51 12.75 -1.15 10.71
C CYS A 51 13.67 -0.20 9.92
N PRO A 52 13.80 1.08 10.30
CA PRO A 52 14.79 1.97 9.72
C PRO A 52 16.20 1.41 9.88
N THR A 53 16.96 1.37 8.79
CA THR A 53 18.39 1.06 8.78
C THR A 53 19.23 2.33 8.70
N ILE A 54 18.69 3.37 8.06
CA ILE A 54 19.28 4.70 7.98
C ILE A 54 18.17 5.73 8.21
N ASP A 55 18.36 6.61 9.19
CA ASP A 55 17.48 7.73 9.48
C ASP A 55 18.27 8.97 9.94
N GLU A 56 17.63 10.12 9.79
CA GLU A 56 18.15 11.40 10.26
C GLU A 56 17.08 12.10 11.08
N TRP A 57 17.53 12.80 12.11
CA TRP A 57 16.69 13.62 12.95
C TRP A 57 17.10 15.08 12.80
N ASP A 58 16.13 15.93 12.51
CA ASP A 58 16.25 17.38 12.54
C ASP A 58 15.63 17.90 13.84
N TYR A 59 16.46 18.51 14.67
CA TYR A 59 16.08 19.12 15.95
C TYR A 59 16.08 20.65 15.89
N SER A 60 16.03 21.24 14.68
CA SER A 60 15.99 22.69 14.51
C SER A 60 14.77 23.34 15.17
N ASP A 61 13.65 22.62 15.22
CA ASP A 61 12.51 22.91 16.10
C ASP A 61 12.54 21.94 17.31
N PRO A 62 12.84 22.43 18.53
CA PRO A 62 12.90 21.60 19.73
C PRO A 62 11.54 21.01 20.14
N ASP A 63 10.44 21.68 19.79
CA ASP A 63 9.09 21.24 20.12
C ASP A 63 8.53 20.28 19.06
N MET A 64 9.11 20.29 17.85
CA MET A 64 8.70 19.45 16.73
C MET A 64 9.90 18.84 15.99
N PRO A 65 10.62 17.88 16.59
CA PRO A 65 11.70 17.19 15.91
C PRO A 65 11.18 16.39 14.72
N VAL A 66 11.83 16.53 13.57
CA VAL A 66 11.45 15.84 12.33
C VAL A 66 12.38 14.66 12.11
N ARG A 67 11.81 13.46 11.96
CA ARG A 67 12.55 12.25 11.59
C ARG A 67 12.37 11.96 10.10
N THR A 68 13.47 11.90 9.37
CA THR A 68 13.51 11.47 7.98
C THR A 68 14.09 10.05 7.90
N ILE A 69 13.30 9.11 7.42
CA ILE A 69 13.74 7.72 7.21
C ILE A 69 14.26 7.61 5.78
N LYS A 70 15.53 7.22 5.61
CA LYS A 70 16.21 7.14 4.31
C LYS A 70 16.29 5.73 3.76
N GLU A 71 16.45 4.75 4.64
CA GLU A 71 16.52 3.34 4.27
C GLU A 71 15.82 2.49 5.32
N VAL A 72 15.15 1.44 4.88
CA VAL A 72 14.41 0.52 5.75
C VAL A 72 14.69 -0.92 5.39
N LYS A 73 14.63 -1.77 6.40
CA LYS A 73 14.45 -3.21 6.23
C LYS A 73 12.97 -3.54 6.33
N LEU A 74 12.36 -3.89 5.20
CA LEU A 74 10.98 -4.36 5.14
C LEU A 74 10.85 -5.80 5.67
N TYR A 75 9.83 -6.04 6.49
CA TYR A 75 9.54 -7.37 7.05
C TYR A 75 8.28 -7.98 6.46
N GLU A 76 7.19 -7.21 6.39
CA GLU A 76 5.90 -7.71 5.93
C GLU A 76 5.03 -6.62 5.28
N ILE A 77 4.05 -7.09 4.52
CA ILE A 77 2.95 -6.31 3.97
C ILE A 77 1.65 -7.04 4.33
N SER A 78 0.69 -6.30 4.87
CA SER A 78 -0.59 -6.81 5.35
C SER A 78 -1.72 -6.05 4.65
N ILE A 79 -2.64 -6.77 3.98
CA ILE A 79 -3.82 -6.16 3.37
C ILE A 79 -4.86 -5.93 4.48
N VAL A 80 -5.26 -4.69 4.70
CA VAL A 80 -6.05 -4.28 5.87
C VAL A 80 -7.13 -3.26 5.48
N PRO A 81 -8.27 -3.24 6.19
CA PRO A 81 -9.31 -2.23 5.99
C PRO A 81 -8.94 -0.86 6.58
N LEU A 82 -8.00 -0.81 7.55
CA LEU A 82 -7.55 0.40 8.23
C LEU A 82 -6.01 0.41 8.26
N PRO A 83 -5.34 1.18 7.40
CA PRO A 83 -3.89 1.19 7.31
C PRO A 83 -3.26 2.14 8.33
N ALA A 84 -1.99 1.87 8.66
CA ALA A 84 -1.18 2.85 9.40
C ALA A 84 -0.76 4.05 8.52
N TYR A 85 -0.82 3.88 7.20
CA TYR A 85 -0.43 4.87 6.19
C TYR A 85 -1.60 5.09 5.22
N GLY A 86 -2.22 6.28 5.28
CA GLY A 86 -3.46 6.58 4.55
C GLY A 86 -3.34 6.50 3.02
N ASP A 87 -2.15 6.76 2.49
CA ASP A 87 -1.87 6.78 1.05
C ASP A 87 -1.64 5.38 0.44
N THR A 88 -1.86 4.32 1.21
CA THR A 88 -1.71 2.94 0.74
C THR A 88 -2.96 2.46 0.03
N GLU A 89 -2.75 1.71 -1.05
CA GLU A 89 -3.82 1.11 -1.85
C GLU A 89 -3.48 -0.36 -2.13
N ALA A 90 -4.51 -1.21 -2.10
CA ALA A 90 -4.42 -2.62 -2.48
C ALA A 90 -5.59 -2.97 -3.41
N ASN A 91 -5.26 -3.49 -4.59
CA ASN A 91 -6.24 -3.81 -5.63
C ASN A 91 -6.17 -5.29 -6.02
N LEU A 92 -7.33 -5.87 -6.30
CA LEU A 92 -7.44 -7.24 -6.80
C LEU A 92 -7.37 -7.24 -8.33
N VAL A 93 -6.41 -7.97 -8.91
CA VAL A 93 -6.23 -8.09 -10.36
C VAL A 93 -6.46 -9.55 -10.78
N ARG A 94 -7.42 -9.80 -11.68
CA ARG A 94 -7.87 -11.17 -12.03
C ARG A 94 -7.06 -11.84 -13.14
N SER A 95 -6.28 -11.09 -13.91
CA SER A 95 -5.64 -11.56 -15.16
C SER A 95 -4.12 -11.41 -15.17
N GLY A 96 -3.51 -10.87 -14.10
CA GLY A 96 -2.11 -10.40 -14.12
C GLY A 96 -1.86 -9.21 -15.06
N VAL A 97 -2.85 -8.83 -15.87
CA VAL A 97 -2.87 -7.62 -16.69
C VAL A 97 -3.52 -6.51 -15.88
N ILE A 98 -2.73 -5.52 -15.48
CA ILE A 98 -3.25 -4.23 -15.03
C ILE A 98 -3.85 -3.54 -16.26
N SER A 99 -5.17 -3.41 -16.33
CA SER A 99 -5.80 -2.73 -17.48
C SER A 99 -5.61 -1.22 -17.38
N GLU A 100 -5.46 -0.54 -18.52
CA GLU A 100 -5.38 0.94 -18.57
C GLU A 100 -6.59 1.60 -17.88
N ASP A 101 -7.77 0.99 -18.00
CA ASP A 101 -8.98 1.46 -17.34
C ASP A 101 -8.88 1.38 -15.82
N MET A 102 -8.23 0.35 -15.27
CA MET A 102 -7.98 0.22 -13.84
C MET A 102 -7.04 1.33 -13.35
N VAL A 103 -5.94 1.58 -14.06
CA VAL A 103 -4.98 2.66 -13.74
C VAL A 103 -5.68 4.02 -13.77
N LYS A 104 -6.48 4.29 -14.81
CA LYS A 104 -7.28 5.52 -14.90
C LYS A 104 -8.26 5.66 -13.75
N ASN A 105 -8.94 4.58 -13.36
CA ASN A 105 -9.89 4.62 -12.25
C ASN A 105 -9.20 4.87 -10.90
N ILE A 106 -8.00 4.31 -10.67
CA ILE A 106 -7.18 4.60 -9.49
C ILE A 106 -6.79 6.09 -9.49
N GLN A 107 -6.28 6.59 -10.61
CA GLN A 107 -5.86 7.99 -10.74
C GLN A 107 -7.04 8.96 -10.54
N LEU A 108 -8.19 8.66 -11.14
CA LEU A 108 -9.40 9.46 -11.00
C LEU A 108 -9.90 9.48 -9.55
N ARG A 109 -9.87 8.33 -8.85
CA ARG A 109 -10.23 8.28 -7.43
C ARG A 109 -9.29 9.13 -6.59
N LYS A 110 -7.97 9.11 -6.85
CA LYS A 110 -6.99 9.98 -6.19
C LYS A 110 -7.31 11.46 -6.41
N GLU A 111 -7.63 11.86 -7.63
CA GLU A 111 -8.00 13.25 -7.94
C GLU A 111 -9.28 13.69 -7.22
N ILE A 112 -10.32 12.85 -7.22
CA ILE A 112 -11.58 13.14 -6.52
C ILE A 112 -11.34 13.27 -5.01
N MET A 113 -10.58 12.36 -4.40
CA MET A 113 -10.27 12.40 -2.97
C MET A 113 -9.52 13.69 -2.59
N LYS A 114 -8.54 14.09 -3.40
CA LYS A 114 -7.79 15.34 -3.20
C LYS A 114 -8.68 16.58 -3.26
N GLU A 115 -9.68 16.58 -4.15
CA GLU A 115 -10.63 17.70 -4.27
C GLU A 115 -11.61 17.73 -3.10
N ILE A 116 -12.06 16.57 -2.61
CA ILE A 116 -12.90 16.45 -1.40
C ILE A 116 -12.15 16.98 -0.17
N GLU A 117 -10.89 16.60 0.03
CA GLU A 117 -10.07 17.08 1.15
C GLU A 117 -9.87 18.59 1.12
N ARG A 118 -9.63 19.16 -0.06
CA ARG A 118 -9.58 20.62 -0.26
C ARG A 118 -10.90 21.31 0.10
N GLY A 119 -12.03 20.70 -0.24
CA GLY A 119 -13.35 21.23 0.10
C GLY A 119 -13.68 21.17 1.60
N LEU A 120 -13.10 20.21 2.34
CA LEU A 120 -13.27 20.04 3.78
C LEU A 120 -12.37 20.94 4.63
N THR A 121 -11.34 21.54 4.04
CA THR A 121 -10.40 22.46 4.72
C THR A 121 -10.74 23.95 4.55
N LEU A 122 -11.88 24.26 3.91
CA LEU A 122 -12.48 25.60 3.78
C LEU A 122 -13.65 25.79 4.76
#